data_AF-A0A1W9MR49-F1
#
_entry.id   AF-A0A1W9MR49-F1
#
_cell.length_a   1.000
_cell.length_b   1.000
_cell.length_c   1.000
_cell.angle_alpha   90.00
_cell.angle_beta   90.00
_cell.angle_gamma   90.00
#
_symmetry.space_group_name_H-M   'P 1'
#
loop_
_entity.id
_entity.type
_entity.pdbx_description
1 polymer ?
#
loop_
_entity_poly.entity_id
_entity_poly.type
_entity_poly.pdbx_seq_one_letter_code
_entity_poly.pdbx_strand_id
1 'polypeptide(L)'
;MTSNRLIHEKSPYLLQHAHNPVDWYPWGDEAFARAERENKPVFLSVGYAACHWCHVMEKESFEDEETAGYLNETFVCIKVDREERPDIDAVYMAACQMLNKSGGWPLTVFMTPDKKPFFAATYLPKCSGFGRIGLTELCQRVRELWQNQKQIVLDSAVTVAGHLAKAFVFSAGKDELNESLLDRAYTQIAESFDTVFAGFKPAPKFPTPHRLMFLLRYHLRTGNSAALDMVQKTLTAMRLGGLWDHIGFGFHRYSTDKEWLVPHFEKMLYDQALLIPVYLEAFQVTKDRFYAETAQEMFTYILRDMTSQDGAFFAAEDADSQGEEGKFYVWTLEEFRHVLGKDEAEFWEKIFNMRAEGNYSEEASGRKTGANILNLNMPLFQWAEKLCMKAGEIEERWENAGKMLFEARERRVHPLKDDKILLDWNGLMIAALAMGARILDRPEYAQAAQKAVRFISAKMRDSEGKLLHRFRDGEAGIPANANDYAFFIMGLLELYRTLFDPDVLSQAIFLQEQMLNEYWDEDNGGFFLTSKESKDLPVRPKEIYDGALPSANAVSLLNMLHIAKLTGDKRWENRASEIVRAYSGTVEKYPSAYTHFLLGISFKQKSPDSRNDSH
;
A
#
# COMPACT_ATOMS: atom_id res chain seq x y z
N MET A 1 27.24 -0.08 -22.07
CA MET A 1 26.45 -1.21 -21.55
C MET A 1 25.35 -1.48 -22.54
N THR A 2 25.08 -2.74 -22.85
CA THR A 2 23.93 -3.13 -23.66
C THR A 2 22.67 -2.90 -22.82
N SER A 3 21.59 -2.40 -23.43
CA SER A 3 20.30 -2.24 -22.74
C SER A 3 19.27 -3.22 -23.33
N ASN A 4 18.38 -3.73 -22.49
CA ASN A 4 17.20 -4.46 -22.92
C ASN A 4 16.03 -3.49 -23.21
N ARG A 5 14.83 -4.02 -23.42
CA ARG A 5 13.65 -3.23 -23.86
C ARG A 5 13.10 -2.32 -22.77
N LEU A 6 13.39 -2.60 -21.49
CA LEU A 6 12.88 -1.80 -20.38
C LEU A 6 13.42 -0.36 -20.37
N ILE A 7 14.47 -0.06 -21.14
CA ILE A 7 15.00 1.31 -21.31
C ILE A 7 13.96 2.29 -21.90
N HIS A 8 12.90 1.77 -22.52
CA HIS A 8 11.81 2.55 -23.09
C HIS A 8 10.61 2.72 -22.16
N GLU A 9 10.63 2.05 -21.00
CA GLU A 9 9.57 2.14 -20.02
C GLU A 9 9.67 3.44 -19.21
N LYS A 10 8.59 3.77 -18.53
CA LYS A 10 8.54 4.94 -17.65
C LYS A 10 8.59 4.57 -16.17
N SER A 11 8.28 3.33 -15.81
CA SER A 11 8.42 2.90 -14.42
C SER A 11 9.88 3.01 -13.95
N PRO A 12 10.18 3.72 -12.85
CA PRO A 12 11.50 3.68 -12.21
C PRO A 12 11.96 2.26 -11.92
N TYR A 13 11.06 1.38 -11.47
CA TYR A 13 11.35 -0.03 -11.21
C TYR A 13 11.80 -0.77 -12.48
N LEU A 14 11.08 -0.60 -13.59
CA LEU A 14 11.46 -1.26 -14.84
C LEU A 14 12.77 -0.70 -15.41
N LEU A 15 12.96 0.62 -15.32
CA LEU A 15 14.18 1.28 -15.78
C LEU A 15 15.43 0.86 -15.00
N GLN A 16 15.32 0.58 -13.70
CA GLN A 16 16.42 0.03 -12.89
C GLN A 16 16.97 -1.26 -13.50
N HIS A 17 16.10 -2.11 -14.07
CA HIS A 17 16.47 -3.39 -14.67
C HIS A 17 16.88 -3.30 -16.16
N ALA A 18 16.91 -2.10 -16.76
CA ALA A 18 17.13 -1.93 -18.20
C ALA A 18 18.53 -2.34 -18.69
N HIS A 19 19.50 -2.43 -17.78
CA HIS A 19 20.89 -2.81 -18.07
C HIS A 19 21.26 -4.21 -17.58
N ASN A 20 20.31 -4.96 -17.03
CA ASN A 20 20.55 -6.32 -16.57
C ASN A 20 20.83 -7.23 -17.76
N PRO A 21 21.74 -8.22 -17.63
CA PRO A 21 22.03 -9.20 -18.68
C PRO A 21 20.84 -10.10 -19.03
N VAL A 22 19.83 -10.19 -18.16
CA VAL A 22 18.54 -10.83 -18.49
C VAL A 22 17.85 -10.00 -19.59
N ASP A 23 17.43 -10.66 -20.67
CA ASP A 23 16.76 -10.05 -21.82
C ASP A 23 15.30 -9.74 -21.48
N TRP A 24 15.10 -8.74 -20.63
CA TRP A 24 13.80 -8.36 -20.13
C TRP A 24 12.91 -7.74 -21.21
N TYR A 25 11.65 -8.13 -21.15
CA TYR A 25 10.53 -7.50 -21.81
C TYR A 25 9.61 -6.82 -20.79
N PRO A 26 9.00 -5.67 -21.14
CA PRO A 26 7.79 -5.27 -20.46
C PRO A 26 6.67 -6.25 -20.78
N TRP A 27 5.60 -6.24 -19.98
CA TRP A 27 4.42 -7.03 -20.31
C TRP A 27 3.73 -6.48 -21.56
N GLY A 28 3.67 -7.30 -22.62
CA GLY A 28 2.99 -6.92 -23.86
C GLY A 28 3.06 -8.02 -24.93
N ASP A 29 2.31 -7.80 -26.02
CA ASP A 29 2.13 -8.79 -27.09
C ASP A 29 3.45 -9.25 -27.73
N GLU A 30 4.47 -8.37 -27.81
CA GLU A 30 5.78 -8.72 -28.35
C GLU A 30 6.42 -9.89 -27.59
N ALA A 31 6.36 -9.87 -26.25
CA ALA A 31 6.95 -10.89 -25.40
C ALA A 31 6.25 -12.24 -25.57
N PHE A 32 4.92 -12.25 -25.54
CA PHE A 32 4.13 -13.47 -25.69
C PHE A 32 4.18 -14.05 -27.10
N ALA A 33 4.17 -13.21 -28.14
CA ALA A 33 4.36 -13.66 -29.52
C ALA A 33 5.76 -14.27 -29.73
N ARG A 34 6.80 -13.71 -29.09
CA ARG A 34 8.14 -14.32 -29.10
C ARG A 34 8.14 -15.66 -28.38
N ALA A 35 7.52 -15.76 -27.20
CA ALA A 35 7.44 -17.00 -26.44
C ALA A 35 6.75 -18.11 -27.22
N GLU A 36 5.68 -17.77 -27.94
CA GLU A 36 4.99 -18.70 -28.85
C GLU A 36 5.87 -19.13 -30.02
N ARG A 37 6.48 -18.16 -30.73
CA ARG A 37 7.34 -18.43 -31.90
C ARG A 37 8.56 -19.26 -31.56
N GLU A 38 9.21 -18.99 -30.43
CA GLU A 38 10.39 -19.74 -29.97
C GLU A 38 10.01 -21.02 -29.21
N ASN A 39 8.72 -21.26 -28.98
CA ASN A 39 8.23 -22.37 -28.17
C ASN A 39 8.92 -22.43 -26.80
N LYS A 40 9.00 -21.28 -26.11
CA LYS A 40 9.58 -21.15 -24.77
C LYS A 40 8.50 -20.82 -23.73
N PRO A 41 8.61 -21.31 -22.48
CA PRO A 41 7.82 -20.77 -21.39
C PRO A 41 8.21 -19.32 -21.09
N VAL A 42 7.37 -18.63 -20.31
CA VAL A 42 7.59 -17.26 -19.87
C VAL A 42 8.01 -17.27 -18.40
N PHE A 43 9.04 -16.49 -18.07
CA PHE A 43 9.43 -16.13 -16.71
C PHE A 43 8.87 -14.75 -16.42
N LEU A 44 7.91 -14.62 -15.50
CA LEU A 44 7.38 -13.34 -15.05
C LEU A 44 7.95 -13.02 -13.67
N SER A 45 8.57 -11.84 -13.53
CA SER A 45 8.96 -11.24 -12.25
C SER A 45 8.19 -9.96 -12.02
N VAL A 46 7.44 -9.92 -10.92
CA VAL A 46 6.63 -8.78 -10.49
C VAL A 46 7.21 -8.17 -9.21
N GLY A 47 7.38 -6.86 -9.18
CA GLY A 47 7.89 -6.10 -8.03
C GLY A 47 7.57 -4.61 -8.15
N TYR A 48 8.24 -3.77 -7.37
CA TYR A 48 8.09 -2.32 -7.37
C TYR A 48 9.38 -1.66 -6.84
N ALA A 49 9.55 -0.36 -7.09
CA ALA A 49 10.85 0.32 -6.94
C ALA A 49 11.37 0.35 -5.50
N ALA A 50 10.49 0.46 -4.51
CA ALA A 50 10.87 0.53 -3.10
C ALA A 50 11.16 -0.84 -2.46
N CYS A 51 10.91 -1.94 -3.17
CA CYS A 51 10.96 -3.31 -2.63
C CYS A 51 12.38 -3.80 -2.32
N HIS A 52 12.74 -3.90 -1.03
CA HIS A 52 14.06 -4.39 -0.61
C HIS A 52 14.40 -5.79 -1.18
N TRP A 53 13.52 -6.78 -1.00
CA TRP A 53 13.78 -8.14 -1.48
C TRP A 53 13.84 -8.25 -3.02
N CYS A 54 13.26 -7.28 -3.74
CA CYS A 54 13.38 -7.20 -5.18
C CYS A 54 14.79 -6.77 -5.60
N HIS A 55 15.38 -5.80 -4.90
CA HIS A 55 16.77 -5.36 -5.07
C HIS A 55 17.77 -6.47 -4.71
N VAL A 56 17.52 -7.19 -3.62
CA VAL A 56 18.35 -8.35 -3.22
C VAL A 56 18.37 -9.40 -4.32
N MET A 57 17.20 -9.80 -4.84
CA MET A 57 17.12 -10.80 -5.90
C MET A 57 17.77 -10.32 -7.21
N GLU A 58 17.65 -9.04 -7.53
CA GLU A 58 18.34 -8.45 -8.67
C GLU A 58 19.86 -8.58 -8.57
N LYS A 59 20.43 -8.05 -7.49
CA LYS A 59 21.88 -8.00 -7.30
C LYS A 59 22.51 -9.39 -7.24
N GLU A 60 21.80 -10.34 -6.64
CA GLU A 60 22.30 -11.72 -6.52
C GLU A 60 22.14 -12.52 -7.81
N SER A 61 21.06 -12.30 -8.57
CA SER A 61 20.65 -13.21 -9.65
C SER A 61 20.50 -12.56 -11.02
N PHE A 62 19.90 -11.37 -11.12
CA PHE A 62 19.59 -10.76 -12.43
C PHE A 62 20.75 -9.96 -13.02
N GLU A 63 21.68 -9.47 -12.19
CA GLU A 63 22.94 -8.84 -12.64
C GLU A 63 24.04 -9.85 -12.99
N ASP A 64 23.87 -11.11 -12.60
CA ASP A 64 24.83 -12.18 -12.83
C ASP A 64 24.70 -12.78 -14.24
N GLU A 65 25.73 -12.62 -15.07
CA GLU A 65 25.77 -13.06 -16.48
C GLU A 65 25.47 -14.56 -16.66
N GLU A 66 25.98 -15.41 -15.75
CA GLU A 66 25.74 -16.86 -15.83
C GLU A 66 24.26 -17.19 -15.58
N THR A 67 23.70 -16.65 -14.50
CA THR A 67 22.28 -16.86 -14.14
C THR A 67 21.35 -16.28 -15.20
N ALA A 68 21.69 -15.10 -15.74
CA ALA A 68 20.96 -14.48 -16.84
C ALA A 68 21.01 -15.33 -18.12
N GLY A 69 22.15 -15.95 -18.43
CA GLY A 69 22.28 -16.89 -19.54
C GLY A 69 21.28 -18.05 -19.43
N TYR A 70 21.20 -18.70 -18.26
CA TYR A 70 20.25 -19.79 -18.03
C TYR A 70 18.78 -19.34 -18.15
N LEU A 71 18.46 -18.13 -17.68
CA LEU A 71 17.12 -17.54 -17.83
C LEU A 71 16.78 -17.30 -19.30
N ASN A 72 17.65 -16.60 -20.04
CA ASN A 72 17.43 -16.22 -21.44
C ASN A 72 17.36 -17.43 -22.39
N GLU A 73 18.12 -18.49 -22.09
CA GLU A 73 18.06 -19.75 -22.82
C GLU A 73 16.73 -20.48 -22.59
N THR A 74 16.22 -20.44 -21.36
CA THR A 74 15.05 -21.24 -20.94
C THR A 74 13.73 -20.53 -21.19
N PHE A 75 13.67 -19.23 -20.99
CA PHE A 75 12.45 -18.44 -20.95
C PHE A 75 12.46 -17.25 -21.90
N VAL A 76 11.27 -16.72 -22.17
CA VAL A 76 11.11 -15.28 -22.43
C VAL A 76 10.85 -14.59 -21.10
N CYS A 77 11.72 -13.65 -20.73
CA CYS A 77 11.70 -13.00 -19.42
C CYS A 77 10.90 -11.70 -19.48
N ILE A 78 9.87 -11.60 -18.64
CA ILE A 78 8.99 -10.44 -18.51
C ILE A 78 9.13 -9.84 -17.10
N LYS A 79 9.31 -8.52 -17.05
CA LYS A 79 9.37 -7.73 -15.81
C LYS A 79 8.13 -6.86 -15.72
N VAL A 80 7.49 -6.81 -14.55
CA VAL A 80 6.29 -6.01 -14.30
C VAL A 80 6.41 -5.22 -13.01
N ASP A 81 6.06 -3.95 -13.10
CA ASP A 81 5.81 -3.10 -11.95
C ASP A 81 4.36 -3.30 -11.47
N ARG A 82 4.19 -3.81 -10.24
CA ARG A 82 2.86 -4.05 -9.67
C ARG A 82 2.07 -2.77 -9.43
N GLU A 83 2.76 -1.64 -9.26
CA GLU A 83 2.09 -0.37 -9.01
C GLU A 83 1.45 0.12 -10.29
N GLU A 84 2.11 -0.06 -11.45
CA GLU A 84 1.56 0.28 -12.75
C GLU A 84 0.55 -0.76 -13.27
N ARG A 85 0.73 -2.04 -12.91
CA ARG A 85 -0.10 -3.17 -13.35
C ARG A 85 -0.62 -4.01 -12.17
N PRO A 86 -1.46 -3.42 -11.30
CA PRO A 86 -2.03 -4.13 -10.15
C PRO A 86 -2.96 -5.28 -10.59
N ASP A 87 -3.47 -5.23 -11.82
CA ASP A 87 -4.26 -6.31 -12.43
C ASP A 87 -3.45 -7.59 -12.67
N ILE A 88 -2.23 -7.45 -13.21
CA ILE A 88 -1.31 -8.59 -13.40
C ILE A 88 -0.92 -9.16 -12.03
N ASP A 89 -0.56 -8.28 -11.10
CA ASP A 89 -0.18 -8.65 -9.73
C ASP A 89 -1.29 -9.44 -9.04
N ALA A 90 -2.54 -8.95 -9.08
CA ALA A 90 -3.69 -9.62 -8.46
C ALA A 90 -3.91 -11.05 -9.01
N VAL A 91 -3.87 -11.23 -10.33
CA VAL A 91 -4.07 -12.54 -10.98
C VAL A 91 -2.98 -13.53 -10.56
N TYR A 92 -1.71 -13.12 -10.62
CA TYR A 92 -0.62 -14.05 -10.39
C TYR A 92 -0.24 -14.20 -8.90
N MET A 93 -0.51 -13.21 -8.06
CA MET A 93 -0.44 -13.35 -6.61
C MET A 93 -1.49 -14.37 -6.12
N ALA A 94 -2.71 -14.33 -6.67
CA ALA A 94 -3.73 -15.34 -6.38
C ALA A 94 -3.25 -16.75 -6.79
N ALA A 95 -2.62 -16.89 -7.96
CA ALA A 95 -2.02 -18.16 -8.36
C ALA A 95 -0.92 -18.62 -7.38
N CYS A 96 -0.05 -17.72 -6.93
CA CYS A 96 0.98 -18.03 -5.92
C CYS A 96 0.37 -18.50 -4.60
N GLN A 97 -0.62 -17.78 -4.08
CA GLN A 97 -1.29 -18.13 -2.82
C GLN A 97 -2.02 -19.48 -2.93
N MET A 98 -2.61 -19.79 -4.09
CA MET A 98 -3.25 -21.09 -4.32
C MET A 98 -2.24 -22.24 -4.33
N LEU A 99 -1.06 -22.05 -4.95
CA LEU A 99 -0.03 -23.07 -5.05
C LEU A 99 0.74 -23.26 -3.74
N ASN A 100 1.02 -22.17 -3.02
CA ASN A 100 1.97 -22.14 -1.90
C ASN A 100 1.32 -21.89 -0.53
N LYS A 101 0.04 -21.50 -0.48
CA LYS A 101 -0.68 -20.97 0.71
C LYS A 101 -0.11 -19.67 1.28
N SER A 102 0.87 -19.09 0.60
CA SER A 102 1.48 -17.80 0.91
C SER A 102 1.83 -17.06 -0.38
N GLY A 103 2.10 -15.77 -0.25
CA GLY A 103 2.51 -14.90 -1.35
C GLY A 103 3.27 -13.69 -0.81
N GLY A 104 3.85 -12.91 -1.72
CA GLY A 104 4.65 -11.75 -1.40
C GLY A 104 5.52 -11.35 -2.59
N TRP A 105 6.25 -10.25 -2.43
CA TRP A 105 7.16 -9.75 -3.46
C TRP A 105 8.63 -9.97 -3.04
N PRO A 106 9.55 -10.17 -4.00
CA PRO A 106 9.33 -10.29 -5.44
C PRO A 106 8.49 -11.53 -5.78
N LEU A 107 7.54 -11.41 -6.71
CA LEU A 107 6.71 -12.51 -7.17
C LEU A 107 7.33 -13.10 -8.44
N THR A 108 7.62 -14.40 -8.43
CA THR A 108 8.17 -15.15 -9.55
C THR A 108 7.15 -16.15 -10.07
N VAL A 109 6.87 -16.15 -11.37
CA VAL A 109 5.87 -17.03 -11.98
C VAL A 109 6.42 -17.62 -13.27
N PHE A 110 6.24 -18.93 -13.46
CA PHE A 110 6.46 -19.56 -14.77
C PHE A 110 5.12 -19.88 -15.40
N MET A 111 4.97 -19.49 -16.67
CA MET A 111 3.73 -19.64 -17.40
C MET A 111 3.96 -20.04 -18.85
N THR A 112 2.90 -20.56 -19.45
CA THR A 112 2.84 -20.84 -20.88
C THR A 112 2.74 -19.53 -21.70
N PRO A 113 3.03 -19.56 -23.01
CA PRO A 113 2.84 -18.39 -23.89
C PRO A 113 1.41 -17.82 -23.90
N ASP A 114 0.40 -18.64 -23.60
CA ASP A 114 -1.00 -18.21 -23.44
C ASP A 114 -1.34 -17.77 -21.99
N LYS A 115 -0.33 -17.32 -21.24
CA LYS A 115 -0.44 -16.62 -19.94
C LYS A 115 -0.93 -17.48 -18.78
N LYS A 116 -0.93 -18.82 -18.91
CA LYS A 116 -1.40 -19.74 -17.85
C LYS A 116 -0.25 -20.16 -16.94
N PRO A 117 -0.31 -19.88 -15.61
CA PRO A 117 0.77 -20.21 -14.70
C PRO A 117 0.81 -21.72 -14.41
N PHE A 118 2.00 -22.28 -14.29
CA PHE A 118 2.23 -23.66 -13.83
C PHE A 118 3.20 -23.74 -12.65
N PHE A 119 3.86 -22.64 -12.31
CA PHE A 119 4.72 -22.51 -11.13
C PHE A 119 4.64 -21.08 -10.60
N ALA A 120 4.71 -20.90 -9.28
CA ALA A 120 4.83 -19.60 -8.66
C ALA A 120 5.65 -19.70 -7.36
N ALA A 121 6.41 -18.66 -7.05
CA ALA A 121 7.20 -18.50 -5.84
C ALA A 121 7.36 -17.01 -5.51
N THR A 122 7.93 -16.71 -4.34
CA THR A 122 8.36 -15.34 -4.01
C THR A 122 9.83 -15.15 -4.38
N TYR A 123 10.69 -14.81 -3.41
CA TYR A 123 12.14 -14.76 -3.56
C TYR A 123 12.71 -16.16 -3.83
N LEU A 124 13.58 -16.24 -4.84
CA LEU A 124 14.37 -17.43 -5.16
C LEU A 124 15.87 -17.08 -5.06
N PRO A 125 16.66 -17.83 -4.27
CA PRO A 125 18.09 -17.59 -4.18
C PRO A 125 18.79 -17.99 -5.48
N LYS A 126 19.96 -17.40 -5.76
CA LYS A 126 20.79 -17.75 -6.92
C LYS A 126 21.12 -19.25 -6.94
N CYS A 127 21.68 -19.75 -5.84
CA CYS A 127 22.16 -21.13 -5.69
C CYS A 127 21.30 -21.92 -4.70
N SER A 128 21.20 -23.23 -4.93
CA SER A 128 20.49 -24.14 -4.02
C SER A 128 21.15 -24.18 -2.65
N GLY A 129 20.35 -24.05 -1.59
CA GLY A 129 20.82 -23.97 -0.22
C GLY A 129 19.67 -23.97 0.78
N PHE A 130 19.93 -24.47 1.99
CA PHE A 130 18.94 -24.49 3.10
C PHE A 130 17.57 -25.07 2.72
N GLY A 131 17.55 -26.14 1.90
CA GLY A 131 16.33 -26.81 1.46
C GLY A 131 15.52 -26.07 0.39
N ARG A 132 16.05 -24.97 -0.17
CA ARG A 132 15.46 -24.25 -1.30
C ARG A 132 16.26 -24.50 -2.57
N ILE A 133 15.55 -24.71 -3.67
CA ILE A 133 16.16 -24.81 -5.00
C ILE A 133 16.58 -23.41 -5.48
N GLY A 134 17.79 -23.30 -6.02
CA GLY A 134 18.29 -22.08 -6.61
C GLY A 134 17.70 -21.83 -8.00
N LEU A 135 17.69 -20.55 -8.41
CA LEU A 135 17.13 -20.13 -9.69
C LEU A 135 17.81 -20.83 -10.88
N THR A 136 19.13 -21.01 -10.83
CA THR A 136 19.88 -21.67 -11.90
C THR A 136 19.48 -23.14 -12.08
N GLU A 137 19.39 -23.90 -10.99
CA GLU A 137 18.96 -25.30 -11.03
C GLU A 137 17.50 -25.42 -11.47
N LEU A 138 16.65 -24.48 -11.05
CA LEU A 138 15.26 -24.42 -11.43
C LEU A 138 15.09 -24.18 -12.94
N CYS A 139 15.88 -23.30 -13.55
CA CYS A 139 15.88 -23.09 -15.01
C CYS A 139 16.17 -24.39 -15.77
N GLN A 140 17.20 -25.13 -15.35
CA GLN A 140 17.58 -26.39 -15.99
C GLN A 140 16.45 -27.43 -15.92
N ARG A 141 15.83 -27.59 -14.73
CA ARG A 141 14.70 -28.52 -14.54
C ARG A 141 13.49 -28.14 -15.40
N VAL A 142 13.16 -26.85 -15.48
CA VAL A 142 12.04 -26.38 -16.31
C VAL A 142 12.33 -26.61 -17.79
N ARG A 143 13.57 -26.38 -18.25
CA ARG A 143 13.98 -26.65 -19.63
C ARG A 143 13.78 -28.13 -19.99
N GLU A 144 14.23 -29.04 -19.13
CA GLU A 144 14.06 -30.49 -19.33
C GLU A 144 12.59 -30.90 -19.35
N LEU A 145 11.78 -30.39 -18.42
CA LEU A 145 10.34 -30.65 -18.37
C LEU A 145 9.63 -30.12 -19.62
N TRP A 146 9.98 -28.93 -20.09
CA TRP A 146 9.37 -28.32 -21.27
C TRP A 146 9.74 -29.06 -22.56
N GLN A 147 10.97 -29.58 -22.67
CA GLN A 147 11.42 -30.32 -23.85
C GLN A 147 10.89 -31.76 -23.88
N ASN A 148 10.94 -32.46 -22.75
CA ASN A 148 10.68 -33.91 -22.70
C ASN A 148 9.26 -34.26 -22.26
N GLN A 149 8.59 -33.38 -21.51
CA GLN A 149 7.32 -33.65 -20.83
C GLN A 149 6.33 -32.48 -20.96
N LYS A 150 6.36 -31.76 -22.10
CA LYS A 150 5.57 -30.55 -22.34
C LYS A 150 4.08 -30.70 -22.00
N GLN A 151 3.46 -31.82 -22.36
CA GLN A 151 2.03 -32.03 -22.13
C GLN A 151 1.68 -31.98 -20.63
N ILE A 152 2.53 -32.50 -19.75
CA ILE A 152 2.32 -32.47 -18.30
C ILE A 152 2.30 -31.02 -17.79
N VAL A 153 3.19 -30.17 -18.34
CA VAL A 153 3.23 -28.73 -18.00
C VAL A 153 1.95 -28.04 -18.48
N LEU A 154 1.49 -28.32 -19.69
CA LEU A 154 0.26 -27.73 -20.25
C LEU A 154 -0.98 -28.15 -19.45
N ASP A 155 -1.10 -29.43 -19.10
CA ASP A 155 -2.23 -29.95 -18.32
C ASP A 155 -2.26 -29.33 -16.91
N SER A 156 -1.07 -29.16 -16.30
CA SER A 156 -0.92 -28.45 -15.03
C SER A 156 -1.36 -26.97 -15.17
N ALA A 157 -0.89 -26.27 -16.20
CA ALA A 157 -1.23 -24.87 -16.45
C ALA A 157 -2.74 -24.67 -16.65
N VAL A 158 -3.40 -25.55 -17.41
CA VAL A 158 -4.86 -25.52 -17.60
C VAL A 158 -5.60 -25.74 -16.27
N THR A 159 -5.11 -26.67 -15.44
CA THR A 159 -5.70 -26.94 -14.12
C THR A 159 -5.60 -25.74 -13.20
N VAL A 160 -4.41 -25.12 -13.10
CA VAL A 160 -4.21 -23.92 -12.27
C VAL A 160 -5.08 -22.76 -12.77
N ALA A 161 -5.08 -22.50 -14.08
CA ALA A 161 -5.90 -21.43 -14.68
C ALA A 161 -7.41 -21.64 -14.46
N GLY A 162 -7.90 -22.88 -14.56
CA GLY A 162 -9.31 -23.22 -14.30
C GLY A 162 -9.73 -22.99 -12.85
N HIS A 163 -8.81 -23.16 -11.89
CA HIS A 163 -9.05 -22.82 -10.49
C HIS A 163 -8.92 -21.32 -10.21
N LEU A 164 -8.07 -20.61 -10.96
CA LEU A 164 -7.83 -19.18 -10.78
C LEU A 164 -9.09 -18.35 -11.02
N ALA A 165 -9.91 -18.71 -12.02
CA ALA A 165 -11.21 -18.07 -12.24
C ALA A 165 -12.11 -18.15 -11.00
N LYS A 166 -12.06 -19.27 -10.26
CA LYS A 166 -12.85 -19.46 -9.02
C LYS A 166 -12.32 -18.65 -7.85
N ALA A 167 -11.05 -18.22 -7.87
CA ALA A 167 -10.47 -17.39 -6.80
C ALA A 167 -11.10 -16.00 -6.72
N PHE A 168 -11.69 -15.52 -7.83
CA PHE A 168 -12.38 -14.24 -7.93
C PHE A 168 -13.91 -14.36 -7.90
N VAL A 169 -14.43 -15.55 -7.59
CA VAL A 169 -15.86 -15.80 -7.40
C VAL A 169 -16.16 -15.76 -5.90
N PHE A 170 -17.09 -14.89 -5.53
CA PHE A 170 -17.49 -14.68 -4.14
C PHE A 170 -18.89 -15.23 -3.91
N SER A 171 -19.14 -15.70 -2.68
CA SER A 171 -20.43 -16.28 -2.33
C SER A 171 -21.39 -15.22 -1.83
N ALA A 172 -22.56 -15.13 -2.46
CA ALA A 172 -23.71 -14.43 -1.92
C ALA A 172 -24.29 -15.22 -0.72
N GLY A 173 -24.57 -14.51 0.37
CA GLY A 173 -25.28 -15.03 1.53
C GLY A 173 -26.77 -15.19 1.25
N LYS A 174 -27.43 -16.11 1.97
CA LYS A 174 -28.88 -16.34 1.85
C LYS A 174 -29.71 -15.34 2.67
N ASP A 175 -29.12 -14.81 3.73
CA ASP A 175 -29.76 -13.87 4.66
C ASP A 175 -29.13 -12.47 4.54
N GLU A 176 -29.85 -11.46 5.02
CA GLU A 176 -29.29 -10.11 5.13
C GLU A 176 -28.21 -10.05 6.22
N LEU A 177 -27.10 -9.35 5.93
CA LEU A 177 -26.05 -9.11 6.91
C LEU A 177 -26.62 -8.32 8.11
N ASN A 178 -26.68 -8.97 9.26
CA ASN A 178 -27.22 -8.38 10.49
C ASN A 178 -26.11 -7.80 11.39
N GLU A 179 -26.51 -7.06 12.43
CA GLU A 179 -25.60 -6.36 13.35
C GLU A 179 -24.61 -7.29 14.07
N SER A 180 -24.96 -8.58 14.25
CA SER A 180 -24.08 -9.56 14.89
C SER A 180 -22.79 -9.81 14.09
N LEU A 181 -22.79 -9.50 12.78
CA LEU A 181 -21.59 -9.57 11.96
C LEU A 181 -20.49 -8.61 12.43
N LEU A 182 -20.88 -7.39 12.80
CA LEU A 182 -19.95 -6.36 13.29
C LEU A 182 -19.37 -6.76 14.64
N ASP A 183 -20.17 -7.37 15.51
CA ASP A 183 -19.70 -7.88 16.81
C ASP A 183 -18.75 -9.07 16.64
N ARG A 184 -19.04 -9.99 15.72
CA ARG A 184 -18.13 -11.09 15.36
C ARG A 184 -16.80 -10.58 14.80
N ALA A 185 -16.83 -9.54 13.95
CA ALA A 185 -15.63 -8.92 13.43
C ALA A 185 -14.78 -8.33 14.56
N TYR A 186 -15.41 -7.58 15.46
CA TYR A 186 -14.76 -7.03 16.66
C TYR A 186 -14.12 -8.14 17.51
N THR A 187 -14.84 -9.22 17.82
CA THR A 187 -14.31 -10.33 18.63
C THR A 187 -13.07 -10.95 17.99
N GLN A 188 -13.11 -11.25 16.69
CA GLN A 188 -11.96 -11.78 15.96
C GLN A 188 -10.75 -10.83 15.96
N ILE A 189 -11.00 -9.52 15.84
CA ILE A 189 -9.94 -8.51 15.89
C ILE A 189 -9.33 -8.46 17.30
N ALA A 190 -10.16 -8.40 18.33
CA ALA A 190 -9.74 -8.35 19.73
C ALA A 190 -8.92 -9.59 20.13
N GLU A 191 -9.29 -10.78 19.66
CA GLU A 191 -8.52 -12.02 19.86
C GLU A 191 -7.10 -11.98 19.25
N SER A 192 -6.90 -11.16 18.22
CA SER A 192 -5.61 -11.01 17.54
C SER A 192 -4.75 -9.86 18.07
N PHE A 193 -5.27 -9.06 19.02
CA PHE A 193 -4.60 -7.87 19.52
C PHE A 193 -3.43 -8.22 20.45
N ASP A 194 -2.27 -7.61 20.19
CA ASP A 194 -1.10 -7.75 21.05
C ASP A 194 -1.20 -6.76 22.21
N THR A 195 -1.51 -7.25 23.41
CA THR A 195 -1.67 -6.39 24.60
C THR A 195 -0.36 -5.84 25.15
N VAL A 196 0.79 -6.38 24.72
CA VAL A 196 2.12 -5.96 25.20
C VAL A 196 2.68 -4.85 24.32
N PHE A 197 2.64 -5.03 22.99
CA PHE A 197 3.24 -4.09 22.04
C PHE A 197 2.21 -3.39 21.13
N ALA A 198 0.91 -3.57 21.38
CA ALA A 198 -0.18 -3.08 20.54
C ALA A 198 -0.15 -3.57 19.08
N GLY A 199 -1.16 -3.24 18.29
CA GLY A 199 -1.33 -3.83 16.95
C GLY A 199 -1.88 -5.25 16.97
N PHE A 200 -1.76 -5.94 15.84
CA PHE A 200 -2.44 -7.21 15.61
C PHE A 200 -1.52 -8.25 14.98
N LYS A 201 -1.71 -9.52 15.37
CA LYS A 201 -0.91 -10.69 14.92
C LYS A 201 0.58 -10.60 15.35
N PRO A 202 1.33 -11.72 15.38
CA PRO A 202 2.76 -11.65 15.59
C PRO A 202 3.45 -10.94 14.42
N ALA A 203 4.74 -10.62 14.59
CA ALA A 203 5.58 -10.00 13.57
C ALA A 203 5.58 -10.78 12.23
N PRO A 204 5.70 -10.10 11.07
CA PRO A 204 5.80 -8.65 10.92
C PRO A 204 4.48 -7.91 11.21
N LYS A 205 4.56 -6.67 11.71
CA LYS A 205 3.41 -5.83 12.06
C LYS A 205 3.13 -4.75 11.02
N PHE A 206 1.89 -4.76 10.51
CA PHE A 206 1.38 -3.77 9.56
C PHE A 206 0.43 -2.78 10.25
N PRO A 207 0.39 -1.49 9.84
CA PRO A 207 -0.51 -0.50 10.44
C PRO A 207 -2.01 -0.83 10.33
N THR A 208 -2.44 -1.47 9.24
CA THR A 208 -3.84 -1.88 8.97
C THR A 208 -4.90 -0.78 9.24
N PRO A 209 -4.84 0.39 8.58
CA PRO A 209 -5.66 1.55 8.94
C PRO A 209 -7.17 1.29 8.91
N HIS A 210 -7.64 0.52 7.92
CA HIS A 210 -9.05 0.11 7.79
C HIS A 210 -9.58 -0.64 9.02
N ARG A 211 -8.74 -1.42 9.70
CA ARG A 211 -9.11 -2.15 10.91
C ARG A 211 -9.26 -1.19 12.08
N LEU A 212 -8.37 -0.21 12.19
CA LEU A 212 -8.44 0.84 13.21
C LEU A 212 -9.67 1.74 13.00
N MET A 213 -9.99 2.11 11.76
CA MET A 213 -11.23 2.83 11.43
C MET A 213 -12.46 2.02 11.83
N PHE A 214 -12.47 0.72 11.55
CA PHE A 214 -13.56 -0.16 11.96
C PHE A 214 -13.73 -0.17 13.49
N LEU A 215 -12.66 -0.28 14.26
CA LEU A 215 -12.72 -0.23 15.72
C LEU A 215 -13.22 1.13 16.24
N LEU A 216 -12.84 2.24 15.63
CA LEU A 216 -13.37 3.58 15.96
C LEU A 216 -14.89 3.66 15.70
N ARG A 217 -15.36 3.19 14.53
CA ARG A 217 -16.81 3.15 14.23
C ARG A 217 -17.56 2.20 15.15
N TYR A 218 -16.95 1.07 15.49
CA TYR A 218 -17.51 0.12 16.43
C TYR A 218 -17.67 0.73 17.82
N HIS A 219 -16.66 1.46 18.30
CA HIS A 219 -16.72 2.22 19.55
C HIS A 219 -17.86 3.26 19.51
N LEU A 220 -17.91 4.10 18.48
CA LEU A 220 -18.95 5.13 18.35
C LEU A 220 -20.37 4.55 18.34
N ARG A 221 -20.54 3.38 17.74
CA ARG A 221 -21.83 2.68 17.67
C ARG A 221 -22.25 2.03 18.98
N THR A 222 -21.31 1.47 19.74
CA THR A 222 -21.61 0.55 20.87
C THR A 222 -21.22 1.11 22.24
N GLY A 223 -20.40 2.15 22.29
CA GLY A 223 -19.75 2.63 23.51
C GLY A 223 -18.63 1.71 24.02
N ASN A 224 -18.21 0.68 23.27
CA ASN A 224 -17.19 -0.26 23.72
C ASN A 224 -15.82 0.42 23.86
N SER A 225 -15.36 0.63 25.10
CA SER A 225 -14.09 1.31 25.40
C SER A 225 -12.85 0.49 25.03
N ALA A 226 -12.93 -0.85 25.02
CA ALA A 226 -11.81 -1.70 24.63
C ALA A 226 -11.49 -1.56 23.13
N ALA A 227 -12.50 -1.32 22.28
CA ALA A 227 -12.29 -0.99 20.88
C ALA A 227 -11.46 0.30 20.70
N LEU A 228 -11.80 1.35 21.47
CA LEU A 228 -11.05 2.60 21.47
C LEU A 228 -9.62 2.43 22.02
N ASP A 229 -9.47 1.69 23.12
CA ASP A 229 -8.17 1.41 23.75
C ASP A 229 -7.20 0.72 22.77
N MET A 230 -7.68 -0.26 22.00
CA MET A 230 -6.88 -0.91 20.95
C MET A 230 -6.38 0.09 19.90
N VAL A 231 -7.22 1.04 19.49
CA VAL A 231 -6.83 2.08 18.52
C VAL A 231 -5.80 3.01 19.13
N GLN A 232 -6.07 3.58 20.30
CA GLN A 232 -5.16 4.52 20.98
C GLN A 232 -3.79 3.90 21.24
N LYS A 233 -3.75 2.67 21.75
CA LYS A 233 -2.50 1.92 22.00
C LYS A 233 -1.73 1.67 20.71
N THR A 234 -2.41 1.26 19.63
CA THR A 234 -1.75 0.95 18.36
C THR A 234 -1.19 2.20 17.70
N LEU A 235 -1.97 3.28 17.60
CA LEU A 235 -1.50 4.55 17.05
C LEU A 235 -0.34 5.12 17.87
N THR A 236 -0.44 5.08 19.20
CA THR A 236 0.64 5.55 20.09
C THR A 236 1.90 4.70 19.91
N ALA A 237 1.80 3.37 19.90
CA ALA A 237 2.95 2.48 19.72
C ALA A 237 3.66 2.72 18.37
N MET A 238 2.90 2.85 17.28
CA MET A 238 3.46 3.16 15.96
C MET A 238 4.19 4.51 15.94
N ARG A 239 3.60 5.55 16.55
CA ARG A 239 4.17 6.90 16.60
C ARG A 239 5.42 6.99 17.49
N LEU A 240 5.49 6.19 18.54
CA LEU A 240 6.65 6.16 19.43
C LEU A 240 7.77 5.25 18.91
N GLY A 241 7.42 4.21 18.14
CA GLY A 241 8.37 3.24 17.59
C GLY A 241 9.28 3.80 16.49
N GLY A 242 10.08 2.92 15.90
CA GLY A 242 10.93 3.20 14.75
C GLY A 242 10.20 3.16 13.41
N LEU A 243 8.92 2.74 13.39
CA LEU A 243 8.04 2.89 12.23
C LEU A 243 7.83 4.38 11.87
N TRP A 244 7.91 5.28 12.85
CA TRP A 244 7.81 6.71 12.64
C TRP A 244 9.19 7.34 12.38
N ASP A 245 9.31 8.14 11.31
CA ASP A 245 10.51 8.97 11.10
C ASP A 245 10.47 10.18 12.04
N HIS A 246 11.14 10.09 13.20
CA HIS A 246 11.15 11.15 14.20
C HIS A 246 11.76 12.48 13.72
N ILE A 247 12.57 12.48 12.66
CA ILE A 247 13.27 13.68 12.17
C ILE A 247 12.55 14.28 10.95
N GLY A 248 12.18 13.46 9.97
CA GLY A 248 11.56 13.91 8.72
C GLY A 248 10.06 13.76 8.65
N PHE A 249 9.47 13.08 9.62
CA PHE A 249 8.05 12.72 9.64
C PHE A 249 7.65 11.71 8.55
N GLY A 250 6.42 11.24 8.66
CA GLY A 250 5.89 10.16 7.84
C GLY A 250 6.18 8.79 8.42
N PHE A 251 5.28 7.85 8.15
CA PHE A 251 5.44 6.45 8.55
C PHE A 251 6.20 5.66 7.48
N HIS A 252 7.11 4.81 7.93
CA HIS A 252 7.60 3.70 7.13
C HIS A 252 6.50 2.64 6.96
N ARG A 253 6.69 1.71 6.02
CA ARG A 253 5.61 0.83 5.55
C ARG A 253 5.09 -0.17 6.59
N TYR A 254 5.97 -0.93 7.21
CA TYR A 254 5.63 -1.90 8.26
C TYR A 254 6.85 -2.27 9.11
N SER A 255 6.61 -2.83 10.30
CA SER A 255 7.67 -3.30 11.19
C SER A 255 7.96 -4.78 10.98
N THR A 256 9.23 -5.15 10.87
CA THR A 256 9.68 -6.55 10.80
C THR A 256 9.61 -7.25 12.15
N ASP A 257 9.63 -6.47 13.24
CA ASP A 257 9.52 -6.96 14.61
C ASP A 257 8.12 -6.72 15.20
N LYS A 258 7.94 -7.16 16.45
CA LYS A 258 6.67 -6.99 17.18
C LYS A 258 6.64 -5.68 17.97
N GLU A 259 7.80 -5.06 18.22
CA GLU A 259 7.97 -3.87 19.05
C GLU A 259 7.64 -2.56 18.31
N TRP A 260 7.42 -2.61 16.98
CA TRP A 260 7.36 -1.44 16.11
C TRP A 260 8.70 -0.70 15.99
N LEU A 261 9.82 -1.38 16.21
CA LEU A 261 11.14 -0.76 16.23
C LEU A 261 11.86 -0.82 14.89
N VAL A 262 11.93 -1.98 14.24
CA VAL A 262 12.65 -2.15 12.97
C VAL A 262 11.68 -2.08 11.79
N PRO A 263 11.61 -0.96 11.05
CA PRO A 263 10.77 -0.89 9.86
C PRO A 263 11.47 -1.52 8.64
N HIS A 264 10.69 -1.86 7.61
CA HIS A 264 11.18 -1.64 6.24
C HIS A 264 11.01 -0.17 5.91
N PHE A 265 12.12 0.48 5.55
CA PHE A 265 12.22 1.94 5.51
C PHE A 265 11.48 2.61 4.34
N GLU A 266 10.83 1.83 3.47
CA GLU A 266 9.93 2.30 2.42
C GLU A 266 8.90 3.30 2.98
N LYS A 267 8.68 4.42 2.29
CA LYS A 267 7.57 5.34 2.60
C LYS A 267 6.65 5.44 1.40
N MET A 268 5.46 4.85 1.53
CA MET A 268 4.46 4.84 0.45
C MET A 268 3.43 5.94 0.66
N LEU A 269 2.99 6.58 -0.44
CA LEU A 269 1.94 7.60 -0.40
C LEU A 269 0.63 7.05 0.20
N TYR A 270 0.25 5.85 -0.19
CA TYR A 270 -1.01 5.26 0.26
C TYR A 270 -1.01 4.93 1.76
N ASP A 271 0.14 4.55 2.34
CA ASP A 271 0.24 4.29 3.79
C ASP A 271 0.00 5.60 4.56
N GLN A 272 0.58 6.70 4.10
CA GLN A 272 0.29 8.02 4.67
C GLN A 272 -1.19 8.38 4.51
N ALA A 273 -1.70 8.27 3.29
CA ALA A 273 -3.06 8.65 2.93
C ALA A 273 -4.13 7.88 3.73
N LEU A 274 -3.87 6.62 4.07
CA LEU A 274 -4.78 5.80 4.87
C LEU A 274 -4.61 5.99 6.37
N LEU A 275 -3.40 6.28 6.87
CA LEU A 275 -3.17 6.52 8.30
C LEU A 275 -3.68 7.88 8.76
N ILE A 276 -3.53 8.94 7.95
CA ILE A 276 -3.97 10.30 8.29
C ILE A 276 -5.44 10.33 8.74
N PRO A 277 -6.42 9.78 7.98
CA PRO A 277 -7.82 9.71 8.42
C PRO A 277 -8.01 9.04 9.79
N VAL A 278 -7.26 7.99 10.11
CA VAL A 278 -7.37 7.30 11.41
C VAL A 278 -6.92 8.18 12.55
N TYR A 279 -5.81 8.90 12.39
CA TYR A 279 -5.33 9.87 13.37
C TYR A 279 -6.31 11.03 13.54
N LEU A 280 -6.86 11.56 12.45
CA LEU A 280 -7.86 12.62 12.48
C LEU A 280 -9.15 12.18 13.20
N GLU A 281 -9.64 10.98 12.92
CA GLU A 281 -10.82 10.44 13.59
C GLU A 281 -10.56 10.11 15.06
N ALA A 282 -9.38 9.57 15.39
CA ALA A 282 -8.97 9.36 16.78
C ALA A 282 -8.94 10.69 17.54
N PHE A 283 -8.45 11.77 16.94
CA PHE A 283 -8.54 13.12 17.51
C PHE A 283 -10.00 13.56 17.69
N GLN A 284 -10.88 13.36 16.70
CA GLN A 284 -12.28 13.75 16.84
C GLN A 284 -12.98 13.02 17.99
N VAL A 285 -12.69 11.74 18.20
CA VAL A 285 -13.28 10.89 19.26
C VAL A 285 -12.71 11.23 20.63
N THR A 286 -11.39 11.37 20.75
CA THR A 286 -10.69 11.49 22.04
C THR A 286 -10.43 12.93 22.48
N LYS A 287 -10.41 13.87 21.53
CA LYS A 287 -9.92 15.25 21.67
C LYS A 287 -8.45 15.37 22.10
N ASP A 288 -7.69 14.28 22.01
CA ASP A 288 -6.27 14.26 22.33
C ASP A 288 -5.44 14.83 21.18
N ARG A 289 -4.75 15.94 21.44
CA ARG A 289 -3.96 16.68 20.45
C ARG A 289 -2.81 15.87 19.87
N PHE A 290 -2.32 14.85 20.58
CA PHE A 290 -1.27 13.95 20.08
C PHE A 290 -1.62 13.39 18.68
N TYR A 291 -2.88 13.01 18.46
CA TYR A 291 -3.30 12.47 17.18
C TYR A 291 -3.42 13.56 16.09
N ALA A 292 -3.90 14.76 16.46
CA ALA A 292 -3.98 15.90 15.54
C ALA A 292 -2.59 16.38 15.10
N GLU A 293 -1.63 16.40 16.01
CA GLU A 293 -0.25 16.82 15.76
C GLU A 293 0.47 15.78 14.88
N THR A 294 0.26 14.49 15.15
CA THR A 294 0.77 13.41 14.28
C THR A 294 0.26 13.54 12.84
N ALA A 295 -1.04 13.81 12.65
CA ALA A 295 -1.60 14.02 11.31
C ALA A 295 -1.03 15.28 10.62
N GLN A 296 -0.82 16.39 11.35
CA GLN A 296 -0.21 17.61 10.79
C GLN A 296 1.22 17.41 10.34
N GLU A 297 2.01 16.64 11.09
CA GLU A 297 3.38 16.32 10.71
C GLU A 297 3.43 15.39 9.50
N MET A 298 2.49 14.45 9.38
CA MET A 298 2.32 13.67 8.14
C MET A 298 2.00 14.56 6.94
N PHE A 299 1.10 15.54 7.08
CA PHE A 299 0.86 16.52 6.01
C PHE A 299 2.11 17.35 5.70
N THR A 300 2.92 17.69 6.70
CA THR A 300 4.18 18.41 6.51
C THR A 300 5.12 17.61 5.61
N TYR A 301 5.30 16.31 5.88
CA TYR A 301 6.07 15.40 5.03
C TYR A 301 5.49 15.32 3.61
N ILE A 302 4.18 15.13 3.46
CA ILE A 302 3.55 15.02 2.13
C ILE A 302 3.74 16.29 1.30
N LEU A 303 3.52 17.46 1.90
CA LEU A 303 3.62 18.74 1.21
C LEU A 303 5.07 19.12 0.90
N ARG A 304 6.02 18.75 1.76
CA ARG A 304 7.45 19.05 1.57
C ARG A 304 8.12 18.10 0.58
N ASP A 305 7.92 16.80 0.74
CA ASP A 305 8.76 15.77 0.10
C ASP A 305 8.07 15.05 -1.06
N MET A 306 6.76 14.82 -0.93
CA MET A 306 6.00 13.97 -1.86
C MET A 306 5.20 14.77 -2.90
N THR A 307 5.19 16.11 -2.83
CA THR A 307 4.41 16.94 -3.74
C THR A 307 5.23 17.36 -4.96
N SER A 308 4.72 17.06 -6.15
CA SER A 308 5.27 17.53 -7.43
C SER A 308 5.10 19.04 -7.61
N GLN A 309 5.87 19.63 -8.52
CA GLN A 309 5.75 21.06 -8.84
C GLN A 309 4.35 21.46 -9.34
N ASP A 310 3.64 20.54 -9.99
CA ASP A 310 2.28 20.76 -10.50
C ASP A 310 1.19 20.48 -9.45
N GLY A 311 1.56 19.99 -8.26
CA GLY A 311 0.69 19.86 -7.09
C GLY A 311 0.00 18.50 -6.89
N ALA A 312 0.28 17.50 -7.73
CA ALA A 312 -0.04 16.10 -7.45
C ALA A 312 1.08 15.41 -6.66
N PHE A 313 0.85 14.20 -6.17
CA PHE A 313 1.74 13.51 -5.23
C PHE A 313 2.45 12.31 -5.87
N PHE A 314 3.74 12.17 -5.56
CA PHE A 314 4.61 11.06 -5.95
C PHE A 314 4.25 9.77 -5.22
N ALA A 315 4.66 8.63 -5.79
CA ALA A 315 4.23 7.31 -5.33
C ALA A 315 4.91 6.88 -4.03
N ALA A 316 6.25 6.94 -3.97
CA ALA A 316 7.00 6.39 -2.84
C ALA A 316 8.43 6.96 -2.71
N GLU A 317 9.05 6.69 -1.56
CA GLU A 317 10.49 6.75 -1.34
C GLU A 317 11.01 5.34 -1.03
N ASP A 318 12.15 4.97 -1.64
CA ASP A 318 12.82 3.68 -1.49
C ASP A 318 13.28 3.44 -0.03
N ALA A 319 13.39 2.17 0.35
CA ALA A 319 14.00 1.75 1.61
C ALA A 319 15.52 1.95 1.61
N ASP A 320 16.14 1.75 0.45
CA ASP A 320 17.58 1.70 0.28
C ASP A 320 18.16 3.08 -0.09
N SER A 321 19.29 3.42 0.54
CA SER A 321 20.16 4.51 0.06
C SER A 321 21.58 4.00 -0.06
N GLN A 322 22.20 4.22 -1.21
CA GLN A 322 23.50 3.65 -1.57
C GLN A 322 23.55 2.11 -1.50
N GLY A 323 22.43 1.44 -1.76
CA GLY A 323 22.31 -0.03 -1.72
C GLY A 323 22.32 -0.63 -0.31
N GLU A 324 22.03 0.18 0.71
CA GLU A 324 21.88 -0.24 2.10
C GLU A 324 20.52 0.23 2.63
N GLU A 325 19.71 -0.70 3.14
CA GLU A 325 18.39 -0.42 3.70
C GLU A 325 18.51 0.50 4.92
N GLY A 326 17.69 1.56 4.98
CA GLY A 326 17.57 2.42 6.15
C GLY A 326 18.74 3.39 6.40
N LYS A 327 19.84 3.32 5.62
CA LYS A 327 21.05 4.14 5.79
C LYS A 327 20.78 5.64 5.91
N PHE A 328 19.81 6.14 5.14
CA PHE A 328 19.41 7.55 5.21
C PHE A 328 18.84 7.95 6.57
N TYR A 329 18.13 7.03 7.24
CA TYR A 329 17.31 7.31 8.43
C TYR A 329 18.01 7.04 9.76
N VAL A 330 18.96 6.11 9.81
CA VAL A 330 19.61 5.66 11.05
C VAL A 330 20.83 6.51 11.45
N TRP A 331 21.22 6.43 12.73
CA TRP A 331 22.33 7.22 13.29
C TRP A 331 23.24 6.39 14.18
N THR A 332 24.55 6.53 14.00
CA THR A 332 25.49 6.13 15.05
C THR A 332 25.47 7.15 16.19
N LEU A 333 25.87 6.74 17.41
CA LEU A 333 26.02 7.70 18.51
C LEU A 333 27.05 8.79 18.20
N GLU A 334 28.12 8.43 17.49
CA GLU A 334 29.18 9.37 17.12
C GLU A 334 28.64 10.48 16.21
N GLU A 335 27.92 10.12 15.15
CA GLU A 335 27.28 11.09 14.25
C GLU A 335 26.27 11.97 14.98
N PHE A 336 25.43 11.36 15.82
CA PHE A 336 24.41 12.08 16.58
C PHE A 336 25.02 13.12 17.52
N ARG A 337 26.09 12.75 18.25
CA ARG A 337 26.86 13.66 19.12
C ARG A 337 27.58 14.74 18.34
N HIS A 338 28.10 14.41 17.16
CA HIS A 338 28.77 15.38 16.30
C HIS A 338 27.82 16.48 15.84
N VAL A 339 26.58 16.11 15.48
CA VAL A 339 25.57 17.07 15.02
C VAL A 339 25.07 17.96 16.16
N LEU A 340 24.64 17.38 17.28
CA LEU A 340 23.99 18.14 18.36
C LEU A 340 24.97 18.81 19.34
N GLY A 341 26.22 18.35 19.38
CA GLY A 341 27.13 18.68 20.47
C GLY A 341 26.86 17.83 21.71
N LYS A 342 27.87 17.73 22.58
CA LYS A 342 27.90 16.73 23.67
C LYS A 342 26.71 16.83 24.62
N ASP A 343 26.45 18.01 25.18
CA ASP A 343 25.45 18.18 26.25
C ASP A 343 24.02 17.96 25.74
N GLU A 344 23.74 18.38 24.50
CA GLU A 344 22.45 18.21 23.85
C GLU A 344 22.22 16.75 23.43
N ALA A 345 23.25 16.12 22.88
CA ALA A 345 23.20 14.70 22.52
C ALA A 345 22.97 13.80 23.73
N GLU A 346 23.70 14.00 24.85
CA GLU A 346 23.54 13.17 26.06
C GLU A 346 22.10 13.22 26.60
N PHE A 347 21.42 14.36 26.46
CA PHE A 347 20.00 14.49 26.83
C PHE A 347 19.09 13.64 25.93
N TRP A 348 19.24 13.77 24.61
CA TRP A 348 18.38 13.10 23.64
C TRP A 348 18.68 11.61 23.48
N GLU A 349 19.93 11.18 23.66
CA GLU A 349 20.33 9.77 23.61
C GLU A 349 19.50 8.91 24.57
N LYS A 350 19.25 9.42 25.77
CA LYS A 350 18.44 8.75 26.79
C LYS A 350 16.96 8.69 26.39
N ILE A 351 16.43 9.76 25.80
CA ILE A 351 15.03 9.88 25.41
C ILE A 351 14.73 8.97 24.21
N PHE A 352 15.63 8.94 23.22
CA PHE A 352 15.52 8.11 22.01
C PHE A 352 16.04 6.68 22.16
N ASN A 353 16.36 6.26 23.40
CA ASN A 353 16.82 4.90 23.71
C ASN A 353 18.02 4.45 22.85
N MET A 354 18.94 5.36 22.55
CA MET A 354 20.12 5.07 21.73
C MET A 354 21.12 4.20 22.50
N ARG A 355 21.82 3.33 21.78
CA ARG A 355 22.81 2.38 22.32
C ARG A 355 24.14 2.53 21.61
N ALA A 356 25.23 2.33 22.35
CA ALA A 356 26.59 2.45 21.81
C ALA A 356 26.87 1.39 20.74
N GLU A 357 26.31 0.19 20.90
CA GLU A 357 26.41 -0.90 19.94
C GLU A 357 25.30 -0.89 18.87
N GLY A 358 24.46 0.14 18.84
CA GLY A 358 23.28 0.22 17.98
C GLY A 358 22.09 -0.61 18.46
N ASN A 359 20.91 -0.27 17.94
CA ASN A 359 19.65 -0.98 18.17
C ASN A 359 19.04 -1.58 16.89
N TYR A 360 19.70 -1.40 15.74
CA TYR A 360 19.29 -1.97 14.45
C TYR A 360 20.12 -3.20 14.08
N SER A 361 19.43 -4.30 13.76
CA SER A 361 20.02 -5.51 13.18
C SER A 361 19.47 -5.71 11.77
N GLU A 362 20.35 -5.97 10.81
CA GLU A 362 19.97 -6.26 9.43
C GLU A 362 19.22 -7.60 9.36
N GLU A 363 18.08 -7.65 8.65
CA GLU A 363 17.21 -8.83 8.60
C GLU A 363 17.92 -10.03 7.94
N ALA A 364 18.59 -9.80 6.82
CA ALA A 364 19.23 -10.86 6.03
C ALA A 364 20.39 -11.55 6.76
N SER A 365 21.22 -10.78 7.48
CA SER A 365 22.42 -11.31 8.16
C SER A 365 22.22 -11.54 9.66
N GLY A 366 21.20 -10.93 10.27
CA GLY A 366 20.97 -10.90 11.72
C GLY A 366 22.04 -10.13 12.50
N ARG A 367 22.96 -9.43 11.82
CA ARG A 367 24.07 -8.71 12.45
C ARG A 367 23.65 -7.30 12.84
N LYS A 368 24.14 -6.84 14.00
CA LYS A 368 24.01 -5.43 14.39
C LYS A 368 24.77 -4.55 13.42
N THR A 369 24.12 -3.48 12.97
CA THR A 369 24.72 -2.49 12.06
C THR A 369 25.59 -1.47 12.79
N GLY A 370 25.46 -1.38 14.12
CA GLY A 370 26.05 -0.31 14.93
C GLY A 370 25.25 0.99 14.91
N ALA A 371 24.20 1.07 14.07
CA ALA A 371 23.33 2.22 13.97
C ALA A 371 22.11 2.11 14.90
N ASN A 372 21.50 3.26 15.19
CA ASN A 372 20.29 3.39 15.99
C ASN A 372 19.15 3.94 15.14
N ILE A 373 18.01 3.26 15.26
CA ILE A 373 16.69 3.77 14.92
C ILE A 373 16.17 4.54 16.13
N LEU A 374 15.86 5.82 15.92
CA LEU A 374 15.31 6.66 16.97
C LEU A 374 13.92 6.15 17.35
N ASN A 375 13.67 5.97 18.65
CA ASN A 375 12.38 5.56 19.17
C ASN A 375 12.17 6.10 20.59
N LEU A 376 10.92 6.33 20.95
CA LEU A 376 10.49 6.78 22.27
C LEU A 376 9.82 5.63 23.02
N ASN A 377 9.95 5.63 24.35
CA ASN A 377 9.21 4.70 25.22
C ASN A 377 7.97 5.34 25.86
N MET A 378 7.85 6.67 25.77
CA MET A 378 6.69 7.46 26.19
C MET A 378 6.67 8.78 25.40
N PRO A 379 5.50 9.43 25.25
CA PRO A 379 5.39 10.73 24.60
C PRO A 379 6.27 11.80 25.27
N LEU A 380 6.69 12.82 24.50
CA LEU A 380 7.57 13.88 24.99
C LEU A 380 6.98 14.64 26.19
N PHE A 381 5.67 14.88 26.24
CA PHE A 381 5.04 15.52 27.40
C PHE A 381 5.25 14.72 28.71
N GLN A 382 5.24 13.38 28.64
CA GLN A 382 5.52 12.52 29.80
C GLN A 382 7.01 12.56 30.18
N TRP A 383 7.90 12.71 29.20
CA TRP A 383 9.31 12.96 29.46
C TRP A 383 9.54 14.31 30.15
N ALA A 384 8.85 15.37 29.74
CA ALA A 384 8.92 16.67 30.39
C ALA A 384 8.50 16.58 31.87
N GLU A 385 7.37 15.90 32.15
CA GLU A 385 6.92 15.65 33.52
C GLU A 385 7.96 14.87 34.34
N LYS A 386 8.49 13.78 33.78
CA LYS A 386 9.50 12.92 34.44
C LYS A 386 10.81 13.64 34.71
N LEU A 387 11.19 14.60 33.87
CA LEU A 387 12.41 15.39 33.99
C LEU A 387 12.17 16.72 34.74
N CYS A 388 10.95 16.95 35.24
CA CYS A 388 10.54 18.18 35.93
C CYS A 388 10.80 19.46 35.09
N MET A 389 10.61 19.37 33.77
CA MET A 389 10.78 20.50 32.84
C MET A 389 9.55 21.41 32.85
N LYS A 390 9.73 22.67 32.43
CA LYS A 390 8.61 23.58 32.25
C LYS A 390 7.77 23.16 31.04
N ALA A 391 6.48 23.48 31.07
CA ALA A 391 5.60 23.24 29.93
C ALA A 391 6.15 23.91 28.66
N GLY A 392 6.25 23.16 27.55
CA GLY A 392 6.78 23.64 26.27
C GLY A 392 8.30 23.55 26.13
N GLU A 393 9.04 23.34 27.22
CA GLU A 393 10.52 23.37 27.19
C GLU A 393 11.11 22.17 26.43
N ILE A 394 10.52 20.97 26.57
CA ILE A 394 11.01 19.79 25.85
C ILE A 394 10.70 19.89 24.36
N GLU A 395 9.55 20.46 24.01
CA GLU A 395 9.12 20.67 22.63
C GLU A 395 10.01 21.69 21.93
N GLU A 396 10.29 22.84 22.55
CA GLU A 396 11.22 23.85 22.02
C GLU A 396 12.64 23.29 21.86
N ARG A 397 13.09 22.50 22.84
CA ARG A 397 14.40 21.83 22.76
C ARG A 397 14.44 20.82 21.61
N TRP A 398 13.36 20.06 21.41
CA TRP A 398 13.27 19.11 20.30
C TRP A 398 13.18 19.79 18.95
N GLU A 399 12.45 20.89 18.82
CA GLU A 399 12.36 21.66 17.57
C GLU A 399 13.75 22.10 17.09
N ASN A 400 14.59 22.59 18.02
CA ASN A 400 15.96 22.99 17.72
C ASN A 400 16.85 21.79 17.36
N ALA A 401 16.87 20.73 18.17
CA ALA A 401 17.70 19.54 17.92
C ALA A 401 17.26 18.80 16.65
N GLY A 402 15.95 18.61 16.47
CA GLY A 402 15.33 18.00 15.30
C GLY A 402 15.67 18.75 14.01
N LYS A 403 15.65 20.10 14.03
CA LYS A 403 16.10 20.91 12.89
C LYS A 403 17.57 20.68 12.54
N MET A 404 18.46 20.63 13.53
CA MET A 404 19.89 20.37 13.30
C MET A 404 20.11 18.97 12.71
N LEU A 405 19.40 17.96 13.23
CA LEU A 405 19.44 16.59 12.71
C LEU A 405 18.88 16.51 11.29
N PHE A 406 17.78 17.21 11.02
CA PHE A 406 17.18 17.28 9.68
C PHE A 406 18.17 17.92 8.68
N GLU A 407 18.73 19.08 8.99
CA GLU A 407 19.73 19.76 8.14
C GLU A 407 20.99 18.91 7.88
N ALA A 408 21.42 18.13 8.88
CA ALA A 408 22.52 17.18 8.72
C ALA A 408 22.12 16.01 7.82
N ARG A 409 20.89 15.51 7.95
CA ARG A 409 20.37 14.39 7.16
C ARG A 409 20.16 14.75 5.69
N GLU A 410 19.71 15.96 5.39
CA GLU A 410 19.54 16.47 4.01
C GLU A 410 20.84 16.51 3.19
N ARG A 411 22.01 16.39 3.85
CA ARG A 411 23.31 16.29 3.17
C ARG A 411 23.68 14.86 2.79
N ARG A 412 22.92 13.87 3.25
CA ARG A 412 23.10 12.45 2.89
C ARG A 412 22.57 12.21 1.49
N VAL A 413 22.95 11.08 0.89
CA VAL A 413 22.30 10.61 -0.33
C VAL A 413 20.89 10.18 0.01
N HIS A 414 19.89 10.82 -0.61
CA HIS A 414 18.49 10.46 -0.41
C HIS A 414 18.19 9.08 -1.01
N PRO A 415 17.24 8.33 -0.42
CA PRO A 415 16.64 7.19 -1.10
C PRO A 415 16.06 7.61 -2.44
N LEU A 416 15.98 6.67 -3.39
CA LEU A 416 15.35 6.96 -4.68
C LEU A 416 13.88 7.33 -4.45
N LYS A 417 13.44 8.41 -5.10
CA LYS A 417 12.04 8.78 -5.14
C LYS A 417 11.39 8.15 -6.35
N ASP A 418 10.34 7.37 -6.12
CA ASP A 418 9.43 6.98 -7.18
C ASP A 418 8.50 8.16 -7.50
N ASP A 419 8.89 8.92 -8.51
CA ASP A 419 8.23 10.14 -8.95
C ASP A 419 7.07 9.91 -9.94
N LYS A 420 6.62 8.67 -10.12
CA LYS A 420 5.34 8.42 -10.77
C LYS A 420 4.21 9.03 -9.94
N ILE A 421 3.21 9.55 -10.63
CA ILE A 421 1.92 9.94 -10.03
C ILE A 421 0.92 8.85 -10.41
N LEU A 422 0.36 8.18 -9.39
CA LEU A 422 -0.67 7.16 -9.54
C LEU A 422 -2.03 7.71 -9.09
N LEU A 423 -3.05 7.54 -9.93
CA LEU A 423 -4.36 8.15 -9.75
C LEU A 423 -5.07 7.64 -8.49
N ASP A 424 -5.11 6.33 -8.28
CA ASP A 424 -5.66 5.69 -7.09
C ASP A 424 -5.07 6.26 -5.78
N TRP A 425 -3.74 6.31 -5.65
CA TRP A 425 -3.08 6.79 -4.44
C TRP A 425 -3.25 8.28 -4.22
N ASN A 426 -3.27 9.07 -5.30
CA ASN A 426 -3.60 10.48 -5.23
C ASN A 426 -5.06 10.69 -4.79
N GLY A 427 -5.99 9.83 -5.21
CA GLY A 427 -7.37 9.84 -4.74
C GLY A 427 -7.48 9.67 -3.22
N LEU A 428 -6.72 8.73 -2.65
CA LEU A 428 -6.62 8.55 -1.20
C LEU A 428 -6.05 9.80 -0.51
N MET A 429 -4.98 10.39 -1.04
CA MET A 429 -4.35 11.57 -0.43
C MET A 429 -5.24 12.82 -0.52
N ILE A 430 -5.99 12.98 -1.62
CA ILE A 430 -7.00 14.04 -1.76
C ILE A 430 -8.06 13.90 -0.65
N ALA A 431 -8.53 12.67 -0.38
CA ALA A 431 -9.48 12.43 0.72
C ALA A 431 -8.88 12.82 2.07
N ALA A 432 -7.65 12.38 2.34
CA ALA A 432 -6.93 12.68 3.58
C ALA A 432 -6.75 14.20 3.80
N LEU A 433 -6.31 14.95 2.78
CA LEU A 433 -6.15 16.40 2.83
C LEU A 433 -7.48 17.13 3.01
N ALA A 434 -8.54 16.70 2.32
CA ALA A 434 -9.87 17.28 2.48
C ALA A 434 -10.41 17.07 3.91
N MET A 435 -10.22 15.88 4.48
CA MET A 435 -10.55 15.60 5.89
C MET A 435 -9.71 16.44 6.84
N GLY A 436 -8.40 16.54 6.62
CA GLY A 436 -7.48 17.33 7.42
C GLY A 436 -7.87 18.81 7.44
N ALA A 437 -8.21 19.38 6.29
CA ALA A 437 -8.65 20.76 6.18
C ALA A 437 -9.87 21.06 7.06
N ARG A 438 -10.85 20.15 7.02
CA ARG A 438 -12.12 20.27 7.75
C ARG A 438 -11.97 20.03 9.25
N ILE A 439 -11.20 19.01 9.64
CA ILE A 439 -11.08 18.57 11.04
C ILE A 439 -10.12 19.45 11.84
N LEU A 440 -9.05 19.94 11.20
CA LEU A 440 -8.00 20.73 11.83
C LEU A 440 -8.16 22.25 11.62
N ASP A 441 -9.16 22.66 10.83
CA ASP A 441 -9.37 24.06 10.42
C ASP A 441 -8.11 24.65 9.75
N ARG A 442 -7.72 24.01 8.65
CA ARG A 442 -6.49 24.30 7.88
C ARG A 442 -6.79 24.36 6.37
N PRO A 443 -7.24 25.51 5.84
CA PRO A 443 -7.66 25.64 4.44
C PRO A 443 -6.56 25.33 3.41
N GLU A 444 -5.28 25.44 3.78
CA GLU A 444 -4.15 25.08 2.94
C GLU A 444 -4.19 23.62 2.47
N TYR A 445 -4.71 22.70 3.29
CA TYR A 445 -4.83 21.29 2.91
C TYR A 445 -5.89 21.10 1.82
N ALA A 446 -7.01 21.82 1.90
CA ALA A 446 -8.03 21.79 0.84
C ALA A 446 -7.49 22.39 -0.47
N GLN A 447 -6.66 23.44 -0.39
CA GLN A 447 -6.02 24.02 -1.57
C GLN A 447 -5.06 23.03 -2.25
N ALA A 448 -4.29 22.25 -1.46
CA ALA A 448 -3.44 21.19 -1.99
C ALA A 448 -4.27 20.08 -2.67
N ALA A 449 -5.35 19.63 -2.03
CA ALA A 449 -6.28 18.67 -2.62
C ALA A 449 -6.87 19.14 -3.95
N GLN A 450 -7.31 20.42 -4.03
CA GLN A 450 -7.81 21.01 -5.27
C GLN A 450 -6.75 21.09 -6.38
N LYS A 451 -5.47 21.34 -6.04
CA LYS A 451 -4.38 21.32 -7.03
C LYS A 451 -4.21 19.93 -7.63
N ALA A 452 -4.20 18.88 -6.79
CA ALA A 452 -4.12 17.50 -7.25
C ALA A 452 -5.33 17.10 -8.13
N VAL A 453 -6.56 17.47 -7.75
CA VAL A 453 -7.76 17.23 -8.58
C VAL A 453 -7.65 17.91 -9.95
N ARG A 454 -7.18 19.16 -9.99
CA ARG A 454 -6.95 19.88 -11.26
C ARG A 454 -5.88 19.22 -12.11
N PHE A 455 -4.77 18.79 -11.51
CA PHE A 455 -3.71 18.06 -12.20
C PHE A 455 -4.25 16.80 -12.86
N ILE A 456 -4.89 15.92 -12.09
CA ILE A 456 -5.47 14.65 -12.58
C ILE A 456 -6.45 14.93 -13.71
N SER A 457 -7.37 15.87 -13.51
CA SER A 457 -8.42 16.18 -14.48
C SER A 457 -7.85 16.71 -15.80
N ALA A 458 -6.71 17.40 -15.76
CA ALA A 458 -6.08 18.01 -16.94
C ALA A 458 -5.03 17.12 -17.61
N LYS A 459 -4.36 16.23 -16.87
CA LYS A 459 -3.17 15.50 -17.35
C LYS A 459 -3.38 14.00 -17.46
N MET A 460 -4.28 13.40 -16.69
CA MET A 460 -4.41 11.94 -16.57
C MET A 460 -5.70 11.45 -17.26
N ARG A 461 -5.88 11.86 -18.52
CA ARG A 461 -6.99 11.44 -19.37
C ARG A 461 -6.50 11.12 -20.78
N ASP A 462 -7.13 10.15 -21.42
CA ASP A 462 -6.93 9.87 -22.84
C ASP A 462 -7.70 10.86 -23.74
N SER A 463 -7.59 10.69 -25.06
CA SER A 463 -8.28 11.53 -26.04
C SER A 463 -9.81 11.43 -26.00
N GLU A 464 -10.36 10.37 -25.40
CA GLU A 464 -11.79 10.15 -25.21
C GLU A 464 -12.28 10.66 -23.84
N GLY A 465 -11.36 11.16 -23.01
CA GLY A 465 -11.64 11.66 -21.67
C GLY A 465 -11.69 10.59 -20.58
N LYS A 466 -11.37 9.32 -20.87
CA LYS A 466 -11.26 8.25 -19.86
C LYS A 466 -10.02 8.47 -19.02
N LEU A 467 -10.08 8.09 -17.75
CA LEU A 467 -8.96 8.25 -16.82
C LEU A 467 -7.79 7.31 -17.17
N LEU A 468 -6.58 7.80 -16.96
CA LEU A 468 -5.34 7.05 -17.05
C LEU A 468 -4.75 6.85 -15.65
N HIS A 469 -4.07 5.74 -15.44
CA HIS A 469 -3.59 5.30 -14.13
C HIS A 469 -2.29 6.02 -13.72
N ARG A 470 -1.33 6.15 -14.64
CA ARG A 470 0.03 6.64 -14.35
C ARG A 470 0.37 7.91 -15.12
N PHE A 471 1.05 8.84 -14.45
CA PHE A 471 1.72 9.97 -15.07
C PHE A 471 3.19 10.03 -14.66
N ARG A 472 4.10 10.24 -15.61
CA ARG A 472 5.52 10.49 -15.35
C ARG A 472 6.19 11.13 -16.57
N ASP A 473 7.17 12.01 -16.36
CA ASP A 473 7.94 12.66 -17.42
C ASP A 473 7.09 13.35 -18.51
N GLY A 474 6.00 14.01 -18.10
CA GLY A 474 5.10 14.71 -19.02
C GLY A 474 4.12 13.81 -19.77
N GLU A 475 4.13 12.50 -19.51
CA GLU A 475 3.34 11.50 -20.21
C GLU A 475 2.37 10.79 -19.24
N ALA A 476 1.08 10.80 -19.59
CA ALA A 476 0.10 9.91 -18.99
C ALA A 476 -0.03 8.61 -19.79
N GLY A 477 -0.16 7.50 -19.10
CA GLY A 477 -0.30 6.18 -19.72
C GLY A 477 -1.01 5.20 -18.80
N ILE A 478 -1.28 4.02 -19.37
CA ILE A 478 -1.99 2.90 -18.74
C ILE A 478 -3.47 3.23 -18.47
N PRO A 479 -4.43 2.46 -19.02
CA PRO A 479 -5.84 2.66 -18.70
C PRO A 479 -6.10 2.55 -17.19
N ALA A 480 -6.91 3.45 -16.64
CA ALA A 480 -7.32 3.36 -15.25
C ALA A 480 -8.01 2.03 -14.93
N ASN A 481 -7.85 1.57 -13.69
CA ASN A 481 -8.47 0.38 -13.14
C ASN A 481 -9.55 0.77 -12.10
N ALA A 482 -10.26 -0.20 -11.53
CA ALA A 482 -11.34 0.09 -10.59
C ALA A 482 -10.89 0.82 -9.31
N ASN A 483 -9.65 0.61 -8.84
CA ASN A 483 -9.11 1.32 -7.66
C ASN A 483 -8.97 2.82 -7.96
N ASP A 484 -8.52 3.18 -9.16
CA ASP A 484 -8.39 4.57 -9.59
C ASP A 484 -9.70 5.33 -9.47
N TYR A 485 -10.78 4.76 -10.02
CA TYR A 485 -12.11 5.34 -9.91
C TYR A 485 -12.57 5.39 -8.46
N ALA A 486 -12.54 4.25 -7.75
CA ALA A 486 -13.07 4.16 -6.39
C ALA A 486 -12.41 5.17 -5.44
N PHE A 487 -11.08 5.28 -5.48
CA PHE A 487 -10.34 6.14 -4.55
C PHE A 487 -10.39 7.60 -4.98
N PHE A 488 -10.38 7.91 -6.28
CA PHE A 488 -10.54 9.28 -6.73
C PHE A 488 -11.94 9.82 -6.45
N ILE A 489 -12.99 9.02 -6.64
CA ILE A 489 -14.37 9.36 -6.24
C ILE A 489 -14.45 9.61 -4.74
N MET A 490 -13.81 8.78 -3.91
CA MET A 490 -13.75 9.00 -2.46
C MET A 490 -13.09 10.35 -2.12
N GLY A 491 -11.97 10.67 -2.79
CA GLY A 491 -11.30 11.97 -2.66
C GLY A 491 -12.21 13.15 -3.03
N LEU A 492 -12.92 13.07 -4.15
CA LEU A 492 -13.86 14.12 -4.59
C LEU A 492 -15.03 14.28 -3.61
N LEU A 493 -15.57 13.17 -3.08
CA LEU A 493 -16.64 13.21 -2.08
C LEU A 493 -16.19 13.88 -0.78
N GLU A 494 -15.00 13.56 -0.28
CA GLU A 494 -14.45 14.23 0.90
C GLU A 494 -14.14 15.71 0.64
N LEU A 495 -13.64 16.05 -0.54
CA LEU A 495 -13.41 17.43 -0.95
C LEU A 495 -14.71 18.22 -1.03
N TYR A 496 -15.77 17.64 -1.59
CA TYR A 496 -17.11 18.23 -1.59
C TYR A 496 -17.62 18.47 -0.16
N ARG A 497 -17.45 17.51 0.75
CA ARG A 497 -17.87 17.67 2.16
C ARG A 497 -17.10 18.76 2.90
N THR A 498 -15.95 19.17 2.38
CA THR A 498 -15.11 20.23 2.95
C THR A 498 -15.40 21.59 2.33
N LEU A 499 -15.60 21.66 1.01
CA LEU A 499 -15.72 22.93 0.28
C LEU A 499 -17.13 23.26 -0.20
N PHE A 500 -18.02 22.26 -0.24
CA PHE A 500 -19.38 22.35 -0.78
C PHE A 500 -19.45 22.85 -2.24
N ASP A 501 -18.42 22.53 -3.04
CA ASP A 501 -18.36 22.84 -4.46
C ASP A 501 -19.19 21.84 -5.28
N PRO A 502 -20.34 22.24 -5.86
CA PRO A 502 -21.23 21.33 -6.56
C PRO A 502 -20.57 20.69 -7.81
N ASP A 503 -19.60 21.35 -8.45
CA ASP A 503 -18.94 20.80 -9.63
C ASP A 503 -18.10 19.57 -9.27
N VAL A 504 -17.48 19.59 -8.08
CA VAL A 504 -16.74 18.44 -7.52
C VAL A 504 -17.67 17.25 -7.27
N LEU A 505 -18.87 17.50 -6.73
CA LEU A 505 -19.87 16.44 -6.54
C LEU A 505 -20.38 15.89 -7.88
N SER A 506 -20.67 16.75 -8.85
CA SER A 506 -21.06 16.33 -10.20
C SER A 506 -19.99 15.49 -10.87
N GLN A 507 -18.72 15.83 -10.70
CA GLN A 507 -17.60 15.03 -11.19
C GLN A 507 -17.54 13.64 -10.51
N ALA A 508 -17.72 13.57 -9.20
CA ALA A 508 -17.74 12.31 -8.46
C ALA A 508 -18.85 11.38 -8.96
N ILE A 509 -20.06 11.92 -9.17
CA ILE A 509 -21.22 11.17 -9.69
C ILE A 509 -20.94 10.67 -11.10
N PHE A 510 -20.46 11.54 -12.00
CA PHE A 510 -20.13 11.17 -13.37
C PHE A 510 -19.11 10.01 -13.43
N LEU A 511 -18.05 10.10 -12.63
CA LEU A 511 -17.03 9.05 -12.56
C LEU A 511 -17.57 7.75 -11.96
N GLN A 512 -18.47 7.82 -10.98
CA GLN A 512 -19.13 6.64 -10.43
C GLN A 512 -20.02 5.94 -11.48
N GLU A 513 -20.69 6.69 -12.34
CA GLU A 513 -21.45 6.14 -13.47
C GLU A 513 -20.54 5.49 -14.51
N GLN A 514 -19.41 6.13 -14.85
CA GLN A 514 -18.41 5.51 -15.73
C GLN A 514 -17.86 4.21 -15.14
N MET A 515 -17.57 4.20 -13.84
CA MET A 515 -17.10 2.99 -13.15
C MET A 515 -18.13 1.85 -13.23
N LEU A 516 -19.42 2.15 -13.04
CA LEU A 516 -20.51 1.18 -13.23
C LEU A 516 -20.55 0.65 -14.67
N ASN A 517 -20.39 1.51 -15.67
CA ASN A 517 -20.46 1.07 -17.07
C ASN A 517 -19.29 0.16 -17.48
N GLU A 518 -18.09 0.44 -16.97
CA GLU A 518 -16.87 -0.19 -17.47
C GLU A 518 -16.42 -1.42 -16.67
N TYR A 519 -16.67 -1.44 -15.37
CA TYR A 519 -16.05 -2.42 -14.45
C TYR A 519 -17.07 -3.32 -13.77
N TRP A 520 -18.36 -3.02 -13.82
CA TRP A 520 -19.39 -3.80 -13.13
C TRP A 520 -19.52 -5.22 -13.70
N ASP A 521 -19.71 -6.19 -12.81
CA ASP A 521 -20.10 -7.56 -13.14
C ASP A 521 -21.62 -7.68 -13.15
N GLU A 522 -22.21 -7.72 -14.35
CA GLU A 522 -23.66 -7.87 -14.51
C GLU A 522 -24.18 -9.23 -14.05
N ASP A 523 -23.33 -10.26 -13.98
CA ASP A 523 -23.75 -11.63 -13.62
C ASP A 523 -23.74 -11.84 -12.11
N ASN A 524 -22.69 -11.38 -11.42
CA ASN A 524 -22.49 -11.65 -9.98
C ASN A 524 -22.45 -10.41 -9.09
N GLY A 525 -22.51 -9.21 -9.67
CA GLY A 525 -22.39 -7.94 -8.95
C GLY A 525 -20.96 -7.61 -8.50
N GLY A 526 -20.76 -6.36 -8.12
CA GLY A 526 -19.45 -5.81 -7.78
C GLY A 526 -18.61 -5.44 -9.01
N PHE A 527 -17.42 -4.91 -8.77
CA PHE A 527 -16.53 -4.40 -9.80
C PHE A 527 -15.34 -5.35 -10.00
N PHE A 528 -15.08 -5.70 -11.25
CA PHE A 528 -13.78 -6.22 -11.67
C PHE A 528 -12.74 -5.10 -11.62
N LEU A 529 -11.48 -5.45 -11.35
CA LEU A 529 -10.39 -4.49 -11.33
C LEU A 529 -10.11 -3.92 -12.73
N THR A 530 -10.27 -4.73 -13.78
CA THR A 530 -10.03 -4.34 -15.18
C THR A 530 -11.33 -4.00 -15.92
N SER A 531 -11.24 -3.15 -16.95
CA SER A 531 -12.37 -2.85 -17.84
C SER A 531 -12.91 -4.11 -18.52
N LYS A 532 -14.21 -4.11 -18.86
CA LYS A 532 -14.88 -5.15 -19.66
C LYS A 532 -14.25 -5.39 -21.03
N GLU A 533 -13.51 -4.42 -21.55
CA GLU A 533 -12.80 -4.52 -22.84
C GLU A 533 -11.42 -5.18 -22.70
N SER A 534 -10.90 -5.34 -21.48
CA SER A 534 -9.58 -5.93 -21.23
C SER A 534 -9.55 -7.41 -21.62
N LYS A 535 -8.58 -7.76 -22.46
CA LYS A 535 -8.26 -9.14 -22.89
C LYS A 535 -6.85 -9.55 -22.50
N ASP A 536 -6.19 -8.73 -21.68
CA ASP A 536 -4.77 -8.90 -21.43
C ASP A 536 -4.46 -10.08 -20.50
N LEU A 537 -5.42 -10.45 -19.65
CA LEU A 537 -5.26 -11.49 -18.63
C LEU A 537 -6.22 -12.66 -18.87
N PRO A 538 -5.85 -13.89 -18.44
CA PRO A 538 -6.70 -15.08 -18.61
C PRO A 538 -8.02 -14.99 -17.81
N VAL A 539 -8.05 -14.18 -16.76
CA VAL A 539 -9.22 -13.89 -15.94
C VAL A 539 -9.22 -12.42 -15.54
N ARG A 540 -10.40 -11.85 -15.30
CA ARG A 540 -10.54 -10.50 -14.75
C ARG A 540 -10.55 -10.59 -13.21
N PRO A 541 -9.57 -10.01 -12.50
CA PRO A 541 -9.54 -10.07 -11.06
C PRO A 541 -10.67 -9.24 -10.45
N LYS A 542 -11.18 -9.68 -9.30
CA LYS A 542 -12.19 -8.99 -8.49
C LYS A 542 -11.79 -9.14 -7.03
N GLU A 543 -11.77 -8.05 -6.29
CA GLU A 543 -11.23 -8.03 -4.93
C GLU A 543 -12.22 -7.44 -3.95
N ILE A 544 -12.28 -8.05 -2.76
CA ILE A 544 -12.98 -7.51 -1.59
C ILE A 544 -12.14 -7.52 -0.32
N TYR A 545 -11.04 -8.30 -0.30
CA TYR A 545 -10.12 -8.43 0.82
C TYR A 545 -9.39 -7.10 1.11
N ASP A 546 -9.31 -6.75 2.40
CA ASP A 546 -8.49 -5.61 2.84
C ASP A 546 -7.04 -6.07 3.00
N GLY A 547 -6.21 -5.78 2.00
CA GLY A 547 -4.76 -6.00 2.02
C GLY A 547 -4.03 -4.79 2.59
N ALA A 548 -2.96 -4.34 1.92
CA ALA A 548 -2.36 -3.03 2.22
C ALA A 548 -3.32 -1.87 1.92
N LEU A 549 -4.14 -2.04 0.88
CA LEU A 549 -5.19 -1.12 0.44
C LEU A 549 -6.58 -1.73 0.71
N PRO A 550 -7.62 -0.92 0.98
CA PRO A 550 -8.99 -1.39 0.86
C PRO A 550 -9.31 -1.72 -0.60
N SER A 551 -10.27 -2.60 -0.84
CA SER A 551 -10.67 -2.92 -2.22
C SER A 551 -11.54 -1.82 -2.86
N ALA A 552 -11.47 -1.67 -4.19
CA ALA A 552 -12.39 -0.80 -4.94
C ALA A 552 -13.87 -1.10 -4.64
N ASN A 553 -14.22 -2.37 -4.41
CA ASN A 553 -15.59 -2.77 -4.06
C ASN A 553 -16.01 -2.23 -2.69
N ALA A 554 -15.14 -2.32 -1.68
CA ALA A 554 -15.41 -1.80 -0.35
C ALA A 554 -15.51 -0.27 -0.33
N VAL A 555 -14.62 0.43 -1.03
CA VAL A 555 -14.66 1.90 -1.12
C VAL A 555 -15.88 2.36 -1.93
N SER A 556 -16.18 1.71 -3.05
CA SER A 556 -17.34 2.09 -3.89
C SER A 556 -18.68 1.83 -3.22
N LEU A 557 -18.76 0.83 -2.33
CA LEU A 557 -19.93 0.66 -1.46
C LEU A 557 -20.20 1.94 -0.66
N LEU A 558 -19.18 2.50 0.00
CA LEU A 558 -19.31 3.76 0.73
C LEU A 558 -19.58 4.95 -0.19
N ASN A 559 -18.87 5.05 -1.33
CA ASN A 559 -19.09 6.14 -2.29
C ASN A 559 -20.54 6.22 -2.74
N MET A 560 -21.13 5.10 -3.16
CA MET A 560 -22.53 5.05 -3.59
C MET A 560 -23.50 5.36 -2.44
N LEU A 561 -23.23 4.88 -1.22
CA LEU A 561 -24.07 5.22 -0.07
C LEU A 561 -23.99 6.72 0.28
N HIS A 562 -22.82 7.34 0.14
CA HIS A 562 -22.65 8.79 0.32
C HIS A 562 -23.36 9.58 -0.78
N ILE A 563 -23.19 9.20 -2.04
CA ILE A 563 -23.90 9.83 -3.17
C ILE A 563 -25.41 9.72 -2.96
N ALA A 564 -25.93 8.54 -2.56
CA ALA A 564 -27.35 8.33 -2.28
C ALA A 564 -27.88 9.31 -1.21
N LYS A 565 -27.14 9.51 -0.11
CA LYS A 565 -27.54 10.45 0.95
C LYS A 565 -27.44 11.91 0.51
N LEU A 566 -26.49 12.25 -0.35
CA LEU A 566 -26.29 13.62 -0.84
C LEU A 566 -27.32 14.03 -1.91
N THR A 567 -27.73 13.10 -2.77
CA THR A 567 -28.62 13.38 -3.91
C THR A 567 -30.06 12.94 -3.71
N GLY A 568 -30.31 12.00 -2.79
CA GLY A 568 -31.61 11.33 -2.64
C GLY A 568 -31.93 10.32 -3.75
N ASP A 569 -31.00 10.06 -4.68
CA ASP A 569 -31.21 9.08 -5.76
C ASP A 569 -31.00 7.64 -5.26
N LYS A 570 -32.11 6.91 -5.20
CA LYS A 570 -32.17 5.54 -4.69
C LYS A 570 -31.45 4.52 -5.58
N ARG A 571 -31.14 4.85 -6.85
CA ARG A 571 -30.34 3.99 -7.74
C ARG A 571 -29.01 3.61 -7.10
N TRP A 572 -28.38 4.55 -6.40
CA TRP A 572 -27.10 4.34 -5.73
C TRP A 572 -27.21 3.40 -4.53
N GLU A 573 -28.25 3.54 -3.72
CA GLU A 573 -28.53 2.62 -2.60
C GLU A 573 -28.82 1.19 -3.09
N ASN A 574 -29.52 1.06 -4.22
CA ASN A 574 -29.78 -0.24 -4.84
C ASN A 574 -28.47 -0.90 -5.31
N ARG A 575 -27.61 -0.18 -6.03
CA ARG A 575 -26.30 -0.72 -6.47
C ARG A 575 -25.37 -1.04 -5.29
N ALA A 576 -25.35 -0.21 -4.26
CA ALA A 576 -24.67 -0.52 -2.99
C ALA A 576 -25.18 -1.83 -2.37
N SER A 577 -26.49 -2.07 -2.40
CA SER A 577 -27.11 -3.29 -1.87
C SER A 577 -26.74 -4.54 -2.69
N GLU A 578 -26.55 -4.40 -4.00
CA GLU A 578 -26.05 -5.49 -4.85
C GLU A 578 -24.61 -5.88 -4.52
N ILE A 579 -23.73 -4.90 -4.24
CA ILE A 579 -22.38 -5.17 -3.70
C ILE A 579 -22.48 -5.95 -2.39
N VAL A 580 -23.34 -5.50 -1.47
CA VAL A 580 -23.51 -6.18 -0.18
C VAL A 580 -23.92 -7.63 -0.37
N ARG A 581 -24.88 -7.89 -1.27
CA ARG A 581 -25.34 -9.25 -1.59
C ARG A 581 -24.26 -10.10 -2.25
N ALA A 582 -23.49 -9.55 -3.18
CA ALA A 582 -22.46 -10.27 -3.91
C ALA A 582 -21.38 -10.87 -2.99
N TYR A 583 -21.05 -10.17 -1.90
CA TYR A 583 -19.95 -10.54 -1.01
C TYR A 583 -20.40 -11.07 0.36
N SER A 584 -21.69 -11.01 0.72
CA SER A 584 -22.17 -11.28 2.08
C SER A 584 -21.74 -12.64 2.63
N GLY A 585 -21.88 -13.72 1.86
CA GLY A 585 -21.50 -15.06 2.30
C GLY A 585 -19.99 -15.25 2.44
N THR A 586 -19.18 -14.50 1.70
CA THR A 586 -17.72 -14.47 1.88
C THR A 586 -17.34 -13.71 3.16
N VAL A 587 -17.94 -12.53 3.35
CA VAL A 587 -17.68 -11.66 4.51
C VAL A 587 -18.13 -12.33 5.81
N GLU A 588 -19.26 -13.04 5.81
CA GLU A 588 -19.77 -13.77 6.97
C GLU A 588 -18.81 -14.84 7.49
N LYS A 589 -17.99 -15.44 6.63
CA LYS A 589 -17.03 -16.48 7.04
C LYS A 589 -15.86 -15.88 7.82
N TYR A 590 -15.34 -14.74 7.37
CA TYR A 590 -14.13 -14.11 7.93
C TYR A 590 -14.24 -12.58 7.98
N PRO A 591 -15.14 -12.02 8.80
CA PRO A 591 -15.46 -10.59 8.74
C PRO A 591 -14.29 -9.67 9.10
N SER A 592 -13.36 -10.11 9.95
CA SER A 592 -12.15 -9.34 10.30
C SER A 592 -11.18 -9.10 9.14
N ALA A 593 -11.38 -9.76 7.99
CA ALA A 593 -10.60 -9.59 6.76
C ALA A 593 -11.19 -8.53 5.81
N TYR A 594 -12.37 -7.97 6.12
CA TYR A 594 -13.15 -7.09 5.24
C TYR A 594 -13.68 -5.86 5.98
N THR A 595 -12.90 -5.36 6.93
CA THR A 595 -13.25 -4.24 7.81
C THR A 595 -13.68 -2.95 7.09
N HIS A 596 -13.09 -2.60 5.93
CA HIS A 596 -13.50 -1.42 5.17
C HIS A 596 -14.89 -1.63 4.55
N PHE A 597 -15.20 -2.84 4.08
CA PHE A 597 -16.55 -3.18 3.64
C PHE A 597 -17.56 -3.11 4.81
N LEU A 598 -17.15 -3.55 6.00
CA LEU A 598 -17.98 -3.43 7.21
C LEU A 598 -18.25 -1.97 7.61
N LEU A 599 -17.38 -1.01 7.28
CA LEU A 599 -17.69 0.42 7.41
C LEU A 599 -18.92 0.81 6.57
N GLY A 600 -19.00 0.29 5.33
CA GLY A 600 -20.17 0.46 4.45
C GLY A 600 -21.44 -0.15 5.03
N ILE A 601 -21.35 -1.36 5.60
CA ILE A 601 -22.47 -2.01 6.29
C ILE A 601 -22.94 -1.16 7.48
N SER A 602 -22.00 -0.72 8.32
CA SER A 602 -22.31 0.13 9.47
C SER A 602 -22.95 1.46 9.06
N PHE A 603 -22.49 2.08 7.97
CA PHE A 603 -23.05 3.32 7.45
C PHE A 603 -24.48 3.16 6.93
N LYS A 604 -24.77 2.05 6.24
CA LYS A 604 -26.10 1.71 5.75
C LYS A 604 -27.10 1.45 6.88
N GLN A 605 -26.65 0.83 7.97
CA GLN A 605 -27.49 0.49 9.13
C GLN A 605 -27.81 1.69 10.04
N LYS A 606 -27.08 2.83 9.97
CA LYS A 606 -27.43 4.03 10.73
C LYS A 606 -28.80 4.58 10.28
N SER A 607 -29.83 4.33 11.09
CA SER A 607 -31.20 4.82 10.91
C SER A 607 -31.28 6.37 10.90
N PRO A 608 -32.27 6.99 10.21
CA PRO A 608 -32.42 8.44 10.10
C PRO A 608 -32.61 9.22 11.42
N ASP A 609 -32.87 8.53 12.53
CA ASP A 609 -33.08 9.15 13.84
C ASP A 609 -31.79 9.54 14.59
N SER A 610 -30.61 9.25 14.03
CA SER A 610 -29.31 9.72 14.56
C SER A 610 -28.90 11.07 13.97
N ARG A 611 -29.74 12.11 14.10
CA ARG A 611 -29.44 13.48 13.62
C ARG A 611 -28.33 14.23 14.38
N ASN A 612 -27.59 13.57 15.28
CA ASN A 612 -26.60 14.25 16.13
C ASN A 612 -25.13 13.91 15.84
N ASP A 613 -24.81 13.09 14.83
CA ASP A 613 -23.41 12.76 14.49
C ASP A 613 -22.94 13.40 13.17
N SER A 614 -23.26 14.68 12.97
CA SER A 614 -22.61 15.52 11.96
C SER A 614 -21.41 16.23 12.59
N HIS A 615 -20.29 15.51 12.74
CA HIS A 615 -18.97 16.06 13.04
C HIS A 615 -17.90 15.35 12.20
#